data_AF-A0A965KDJ0-F1
#
_entry.id   AF-A0A965KDJ0-F1
#
_cell.length_a   1.000
_cell.length_b   1.000
_cell.length_c   1.000
_cell.angle_alpha   90.00
_cell.angle_beta   90.00
_cell.angle_gamma   90.00
#
_symmetry.space_group_name_H-M   'P 1'
#
loop_
_entity.id
_entity.type
_entity.pdbx_description
1 polymer ?
#
loop_
_entity_poly.entity_id
_entity_poly.type
_entity_poly.pdbx_seq_one_letter_code
_entity_poly.pdbx_strand_id
1 'polypeptide(L)'
;TVFITDRPEDVRKKIMSAVTDSSAEVRPGPDKPGVTNLLSIMSACTGRSVAALESEFAGKGYGDFKKAVADAVVATLDPVRVRYDELIKDRAELDRIFKSGAEQAQATAFRTLSKVNRKVGFVERPR
;
A
#
# COMPACT_ATOMS: atom_id res chain seq x y z
N THR A 1 2.01 12.11 -3.91
CA THR A 1 1.67 10.68 -4.00
C THR A 1 2.86 9.85 -3.59
N VAL A 2 2.64 8.84 -2.75
CA VAL A 2 3.65 7.83 -2.34
C VAL A 2 3.27 6.50 -2.99
N PHE A 3 4.22 5.85 -3.65
CA PHE A 3 4.04 4.52 -4.26
C PHE A 3 4.60 3.43 -3.34
N ILE A 4 4.05 2.22 -3.44
CA ILE A 4 4.45 1.08 -2.60
C ILE A 4 5.92 0.67 -2.87
N THR A 5 6.38 0.86 -4.11
CA THR A 5 7.74 0.54 -4.55
C THR A 5 8.70 1.73 -4.49
N ASP A 6 8.28 2.88 -3.94
CA ASP A 6 9.18 4.01 -3.74
C ASP A 6 10.34 3.61 -2.81
N ARG A 7 11.54 4.11 -3.11
CA ARG A 7 12.70 3.91 -2.23
C ARG A 7 12.53 4.73 -0.93
N PRO A 8 13.13 4.31 0.19
CA PRO A 8 13.00 5.00 1.46
C PRO A 8 13.30 6.50 1.40
N GLU A 9 14.31 6.91 0.65
CA GLU A 9 14.70 8.32 0.44
C GLU A 9 13.60 9.13 -0.28
N ASP A 10 12.93 8.52 -1.26
CA ASP A 10 11.88 9.15 -2.04
C ASP A 10 10.61 9.33 -1.18
N VAL A 11 10.25 8.31 -0.39
CA VAL A 11 9.17 8.37 0.61
C VAL A 11 9.44 9.49 1.60
N ARG A 12 10.63 9.52 2.21
CA ARG A 12 11.03 10.54 3.18
C ARG A 12 10.91 11.94 2.60
N LYS A 13 11.47 12.17 1.41
CA LYS A 13 11.41 13.47 0.73
C LYS A 13 9.96 13.92 0.51
N LYS A 14 9.09 13.02 0.03
CA LYS A 14 7.68 13.31 -0.25
C LYS A 14 6.90 13.68 1.03
N ILE A 15 7.11 12.95 2.12
CA ILE A 15 6.46 13.24 3.42
C ILE A 15 6.98 14.55 4.01
N MET A 16 8.30 14.80 3.95
CA MET A 16 8.88 16.04 4.48
C MET A 16 8.40 17.28 3.73
N SER A 17 8.15 17.18 2.42
CA SER A 17 7.59 18.27 1.61
C SER A 17 6.07 18.42 1.71
N ALA A 18 5.37 17.58 2.49
CA ALA A 18 3.92 17.65 2.61
C ALA A 18 3.48 19.02 3.16
N VAL A 19 2.47 19.62 2.53
CA VAL A 19 1.94 20.93 2.95
C VAL A 19 1.24 20.79 4.30
N THR A 20 1.62 21.65 5.25
CA THR A 20 1.02 21.78 6.59
C THR A 20 0.58 23.22 6.80
N ASP A 21 -0.29 23.45 7.78
CA ASP A 21 -0.66 24.81 8.19
C ASP A 21 0.50 25.52 8.92
N SER A 22 0.26 26.76 9.35
CA SER A 22 1.26 27.63 10.00
C SER A 22 1.16 27.66 11.54
N SER A 23 0.24 26.92 12.15
CA SER A 23 -0.06 27.01 13.60
C SER A 23 0.85 26.15 14.49
N ALA A 24 1.67 25.27 13.90
CA ALA A 24 2.63 24.40 14.59
C ALA A 24 2.05 23.47 15.67
N GLU A 25 0.76 23.13 15.57
CA GLU A 25 0.06 22.27 16.53
C GLU A 25 -0.47 21.01 15.84
N VAL A 26 0.00 19.85 16.28
CA VAL A 26 -0.33 18.54 15.73
C VAL A 26 -1.65 18.03 16.30
N ARG A 27 -2.76 18.52 15.75
CA ARG A 27 -4.12 18.04 16.07
C ARG A 27 -4.94 17.78 14.82
N PRO A 28 -5.91 16.84 14.85
CA PRO A 28 -6.86 16.68 13.77
C PRO A 28 -7.85 17.86 13.74
N GLY A 29 -8.33 18.21 12.55
CA GLY A 29 -9.34 19.24 12.39
C GLY A 29 -9.64 19.59 10.94
N PRO A 30 -10.85 20.09 10.64
CA PRO A 30 -11.22 20.55 9.30
C PRO A 30 -10.40 21.76 8.85
N ASP A 31 -9.89 22.53 9.81
CA ASP A 31 -8.97 23.66 9.62
C ASP A 31 -7.51 23.23 9.35
N LYS A 32 -7.19 21.94 9.54
CA LYS A 32 -5.85 21.36 9.37
C LYS A 32 -5.86 20.08 8.52
N PRO A 33 -6.29 20.15 7.25
CA PRO A 33 -6.41 18.96 6.41
C PRO A 33 -5.07 18.24 6.19
N GLY A 34 -3.96 18.99 6.08
CA GLY A 34 -2.62 18.41 5.90
C GLY A 34 -2.14 17.61 7.11
N VAL A 35 -2.29 18.17 8.31
CA VAL A 35 -1.91 17.49 9.57
C VAL A 35 -2.82 16.29 9.83
N THR A 36 -4.13 16.45 9.61
CA THR A 36 -5.12 15.37 9.78
C THR A 36 -4.80 14.18 8.86
N ASN A 37 -4.40 14.45 7.62
CA ASN A 37 -3.98 13.40 6.69
C ASN A 37 -2.72 12.67 7.18
N LEU A 38 -1.69 13.40 7.62
CA LEU A 38 -0.46 12.79 8.15
C LEU A 38 -0.70 11.97 9.42
N LEU A 39 -1.59 12.43 10.32
CA LEU A 39 -2.01 11.67 11.50
C LEU A 39 -2.72 10.37 11.11
N SER A 40 -3.60 10.43 10.11
CA SER A 40 -4.31 9.26 9.59
C SER A 40 -3.34 8.24 8.97
N ILE A 41 -2.36 8.71 8.18
CA ILE A 41 -1.32 7.86 7.61
C ILE A 41 -0.48 7.20 8.71
N MET A 42 -0.05 7.97 9.71
CA MET A 42 0.75 7.44 10.82
C MET A 42 -0.05 6.44 11.65
N SER A 43 -1.33 6.70 11.88
CA SER A 43 -2.25 5.77 12.56
C SER A 43 -2.36 4.45 11.80
N ALA A 44 -2.53 4.51 10.46
CA ALA A 44 -2.59 3.31 9.62
C ALA A 44 -1.27 2.50 9.63
N CYS A 45 -0.11 3.17 9.66
CA CYS A 45 1.20 2.51 9.67
C CYS A 45 1.55 1.90 11.04
N THR A 46 1.15 2.55 12.13
CA THR A 46 1.56 2.17 13.50
C THR A 46 0.49 1.39 14.27
N GLY A 47 -0.75 1.37 13.79
CA GLY A 47 -1.91 0.82 14.49
C GLY A 47 -2.37 1.64 15.71
N ARG A 48 -1.73 2.79 15.97
CA ARG A 48 -2.04 3.64 17.13
C ARG A 48 -3.20 4.58 16.80
N SER A 49 -4.01 4.91 17.79
CA SER A 49 -5.13 5.84 17.60
C SER A 49 -4.63 7.27 17.36
N VAL A 50 -5.41 8.04 16.59
CA VAL A 50 -5.10 9.46 16.33
C VAL A 50 -4.98 10.26 17.64
N ALA A 51 -5.84 9.99 18.63
CA ALA A 51 -5.79 10.66 19.93
C ALA A 51 -4.48 10.37 20.70
N ALA A 52 -3.95 9.15 20.61
CA ALA A 52 -2.67 8.80 21.22
C ALA A 52 -1.49 9.49 20.52
N LEU A 53 -1.58 9.65 19.20
CA LEU A 53 -0.57 10.35 18.41
C LEU A 53 -0.61 11.87 18.67
N GLU A 54 -1.80 12.47 18.71
CA GLU A 54 -1.99 13.87 19.09
C GLU A 54 -1.34 14.18 20.45
N SER A 55 -1.59 13.32 21.44
CA SER A 55 -0.99 13.47 22.79
C SER A 55 0.54 13.35 22.78
N GLU A 56 1.10 12.46 21.96
CA GLU A 56 2.55 12.27 21.86
C GLU A 56 3.27 13.43 21.15
N PHE A 57 2.61 14.02 20.15
CA PHE A 57 3.14 15.13 19.37
C PHE A 57 2.68 16.50 19.88
N ALA A 58 1.95 16.55 20.99
CA ALA A 58 1.63 17.78 21.68
C ALA A 58 2.92 18.55 22.03
N GLY A 59 3.00 19.80 21.61
CA GLY A 59 4.17 20.65 21.81
C GLY A 59 5.39 20.32 20.94
N LYS A 60 5.33 19.31 20.06
CA LYS A 60 6.38 19.02 19.08
C LYS A 60 6.15 19.80 17.78
N GLY A 61 7.23 20.21 17.13
CA GLY A 61 7.16 20.90 15.85
C GLY A 61 6.84 19.98 14.66
N TYR A 62 6.34 20.55 13.56
CA TYR A 62 6.01 19.78 12.34
C TYR A 62 7.20 19.07 11.71
N GLY A 63 8.43 19.55 11.92
CA GLY A 63 9.63 18.88 11.43
C GLY A 63 9.78 17.48 12.02
N ASP A 64 9.65 17.36 13.34
CA ASP A 64 9.82 16.08 14.04
C ASP A 64 8.61 15.18 13.82
N PHE A 65 7.40 15.74 13.75
CA PHE A 65 6.21 14.99 13.37
C PHE A 65 6.35 14.39 11.96
N LYS A 66 6.73 15.18 10.94
CA LYS A 66 6.90 14.67 9.57
C LYS A 66 8.01 13.61 9.47
N LYS A 67 9.10 13.76 10.23
CA LYS A 67 10.14 12.72 10.31
C LYS A 67 9.59 11.42 10.86
N ALA A 68 8.87 11.47 11.98
CA ALA A 68 8.26 10.29 12.58
C ALA A 68 7.24 9.61 11.66
N VAL A 69 6.42 10.40 10.95
CA VAL A 69 5.50 9.87 9.93
C VAL A 69 6.29 9.18 8.81
N ALA A 70 7.36 9.81 8.31
CA ALA A 70 8.19 9.24 7.26
C ALA A 70 8.85 7.93 7.70
N ASP A 71 9.36 7.86 8.93
CA ASP A 71 9.94 6.65 9.52
C ASP A 71 8.91 5.51 9.59
N ALA A 72 7.70 5.81 10.07
CA ALA A 72 6.63 4.84 10.19
C ALA A 72 6.19 4.28 8.81
N VAL A 73 6.07 5.15 7.81
CA VAL A 73 5.70 4.74 6.44
C VAL A 73 6.81 3.88 5.83
N VAL A 74 8.08 4.29 5.97
CA VAL A 74 9.22 3.50 5.48
C VAL A 74 9.26 2.12 6.13
N ALA A 75 9.15 2.05 7.46
CA ALA A 75 9.15 0.77 8.18
C ALA A 75 8.02 -0.16 7.74
N THR A 76 6.85 0.40 7.41
CA THR A 76 5.69 -0.36 6.93
C THR A 76 5.91 -0.90 5.51
N LEU A 77 6.46 -0.07 4.62
CA LEU A 77 6.59 -0.43 3.20
C LEU A 77 7.85 -1.25 2.89
N ASP A 78 8.90 -1.17 3.72
CA ASP A 78 10.19 -1.80 3.42
C ASP A 78 10.10 -3.33 3.25
N PRO A 79 9.38 -4.10 4.11
CA PRO A 79 9.23 -5.54 3.91
C PRO A 79 8.55 -5.90 2.58
N VAL A 80 7.55 -5.10 2.16
CA VAL A 80 6.86 -5.30 0.88
C VAL A 80 7.78 -5.00 -0.29
N ARG A 81 8.56 -3.92 -0.20
CA ARG A 81 9.54 -3.53 -1.22
C ARG A 81 10.65 -4.58 -1.37
N VAL A 82 11.20 -5.07 -0.26
CA VAL A 82 12.21 -6.14 -0.27
C VAL A 82 11.64 -7.39 -0.93
N ARG A 83 10.44 -7.81 -0.55
CA ARG A 83 9.81 -8.99 -1.15
C ARG A 83 9.50 -8.81 -2.64
N TYR A 84 9.08 -7.61 -3.03
CA TYR A 84 8.89 -7.26 -4.44
C TYR A 84 10.22 -7.36 -5.21
N ASP A 85 11.30 -6.78 -4.68
CA ASP A 85 12.62 -6.78 -5.31
C ASP A 85 13.22 -8.19 -5.42
N GLU A 86 12.94 -9.08 -4.46
CA GLU A 86 13.29 -10.50 -4.54
C GLU A 86 12.53 -11.20 -5.67
N LEU A 87 11.19 -11.07 -5.69
CA LEU A 87 10.35 -11.76 -6.67
C LEU A 87 10.58 -11.27 -8.10
N ILE A 88 10.73 -9.96 -8.31
CA ILE A 88 10.92 -9.41 -9.66
C ILE A 88 12.26 -9.83 -10.28
N LYS A 89 13.25 -10.17 -9.46
CA LYS A 89 14.56 -10.68 -9.90
C LYS A 89 14.56 -12.19 -10.10
N ASP A 90 13.68 -12.93 -9.43
CA ASP A 90 13.54 -14.37 -9.58
C ASP A 90 12.48 -14.73 -10.64
N ARG A 91 12.94 -14.79 -11.90
CA ARG A 91 12.09 -15.13 -13.03
C ARG A 91 11.51 -16.55 -12.94
N ALA A 92 12.26 -17.50 -12.39
CA ALA A 92 11.81 -18.90 -12.31
C ALA A 92 10.67 -19.04 -11.30
N GLU A 93 10.77 -18.36 -10.15
CA GLU A 93 9.69 -18.32 -9.16
C GLU A 93 8.44 -17.61 -9.70
N LEU A 94 8.61 -16.50 -10.43
CA LEU A 94 7.48 -15.84 -11.09
C LEU A 94 6.77 -16.75 -12.09
N ASP A 95 7.53 -17.42 -12.97
CA ASP A 95 6.96 -18.35 -13.95
C ASP A 95 6.22 -19.50 -13.27
N ARG A 96 6.74 -20.00 -12.14
CA ARG A 96 6.08 -21.02 -11.32
C ARG A 96 4.76 -20.53 -10.74
N ILE A 97 4.75 -19.33 -10.14
CA ILE A 97 3.54 -18.71 -9.57
C ILE A 97 2.50 -18.45 -10.67
N PHE A 98 2.91 -17.89 -11.81
CA PHE A 98 2.02 -17.62 -12.93
C PHE A 98 1.43 -18.88 -13.53
N LYS A 99 2.23 -19.93 -13.71
CA LYS A 99 1.74 -21.23 -14.19
C LYS A 99 0.68 -21.81 -13.25
N SER A 100 0.96 -21.85 -11.94
CA SER A 100 0.00 -22.32 -10.95
C SER A 100 -1.29 -21.50 -10.96
N GLY A 101 -1.19 -20.17 -11.05
CA GLY A 101 -2.34 -19.28 -11.14
C GLY A 101 -3.16 -19.51 -12.42
N ALA A 102 -2.48 -19.69 -13.55
CA ALA A 102 -3.10 -19.95 -14.84
C ALA A 102 -3.86 -21.30 -14.86
N GLU A 103 -3.28 -22.36 -14.30
CA GLU A 103 -3.93 -23.67 -14.20
C GLU A 103 -5.23 -23.59 -13.37
N GLN A 104 -5.20 -22.90 -12.24
CA GLN A 104 -6.39 -22.70 -11.39
C GLN A 104 -7.46 -21.85 -12.08
N ALA A 105 -7.04 -20.75 -12.71
CA ALA A 105 -7.93 -19.88 -13.47
C ALA A 105 -8.57 -20.62 -14.65
N GLN A 106 -7.77 -21.39 -15.40
CA GLN A 106 -8.23 -22.17 -16.55
C GLN A 106 -9.23 -23.25 -16.13
N ALA A 107 -8.98 -23.96 -15.03
CA ALA A 107 -9.92 -24.95 -14.51
C ALA A 107 -11.29 -24.33 -14.17
N THR A 108 -11.30 -23.10 -13.65
CA THR A 108 -12.55 -22.37 -13.37
C THR A 108 -13.21 -21.83 -14.63
N ALA A 109 -12.44 -21.18 -15.50
CA ALA A 109 -12.93 -20.63 -16.76
C ALA A 109 -13.52 -21.72 -17.67
N PHE A 110 -12.88 -22.90 -17.73
CA PHE A 110 -13.34 -24.03 -18.54
C PHE A 110 -14.76 -24.47 -18.14
N ARG A 111 -15.07 -24.53 -16.84
CA ARG A 111 -16.43 -24.90 -16.37
C ARG A 111 -17.50 -23.94 -16.90
N THR A 112 -17.21 -22.65 -16.93
CA THR A 112 -18.13 -21.64 -17.45
C THR A 112 -18.22 -21.73 -18.97
N LEU A 113 -17.07 -21.81 -19.65
CA LEU A 113 -17.01 -21.84 -21.11
C LEU A 113 -17.68 -23.09 -21.70
N SER A 114 -17.52 -24.26 -21.08
CA SER A 114 -18.20 -25.49 -21.51
C SER A 114 -19.72 -25.38 -21.41
N LYS A 115 -20.24 -24.73 -20.35
CA LYS A 115 -21.69 -24.46 -20.23
C LYS A 115 -22.18 -23.53 -21.33
N VAL A 116 -21.42 -22.48 -21.63
CA VAL A 116 -21.74 -21.55 -22.73
C VAL A 116 -21.75 -22.29 -24.06
N ASN A 117 -20.68 -22.99 -24.39
CA ASN A 117 -20.52 -23.76 -25.63
C ASN A 117 -21.67 -24.76 -25.84
N ARG A 118 -22.06 -25.49 -24.79
CA ARG A 118 -23.20 -26.42 -24.85
C ARG A 118 -24.53 -25.72 -25.14
N LYS A 119 -24.75 -24.54 -24.55
CA LYS A 119 -25.99 -23.77 -24.75
C LYS A 119 -26.10 -23.13 -26.15
N VAL A 120 -24.97 -22.78 -26.76
CA VAL A 120 -24.94 -22.22 -28.13
C VAL A 120 -24.83 -23.28 -29.22
N GLY A 121 -24.73 -24.57 -28.85
CA GLY A 121 -24.70 -25.69 -29.80
C GLY A 121 -23.31 -26.04 -30.33
N PHE A 122 -22.23 -25.54 -29.72
CA PHE A 122 -20.87 -25.93 -30.08
C PHE A 122 -20.50 -27.30 -29.47
N VAL A 123 -19.68 -28.05 -30.23
CA VAL A 123 -19.13 -29.34 -29.78
C VAL A 123 -18.16 -29.11 -28.62
N GLU A 124 -18.25 -29.97 -27.60
CA GLU A 124 -17.42 -29.85 -26.39
C GLU A 124 -15.95 -30.10 -26.72
N ARG A 125 -15.07 -29.14 -26.36
CA ARG A 125 -13.62 -29.28 -26.56
C ARG A 125 -13.04 -30.23 -25.50
N PRO A 126 -12.18 -31.19 -25.90
CA PRO A 126 -11.42 -31.99 -24.93
C PRO A 126 -10.49 -31.09 -24.09
N ARG A 127 -10.20 -31.54 -22.87
CA ARG A 127 -9.33 -30.86 -21.90
C ARG A 127 -7.87 -30.86 -22.34
#